data_AF-A0A7W6XEL0-F1
#
_entry.id   AF-A0A7W6XEL0-F1
#
_cell.length_a   1.000
_cell.length_b   1.000
_cell.length_c   1.000
_cell.angle_alpha   90.00
_cell.angle_beta   90.00
_cell.angle_gamma   90.00
#
_symmetry.space_group_name_H-M   'P 1'
#
loop_
_entity.id
_entity.type
_entity.pdbx_description
1 polymer ?
#
loop_
_entity_poly.entity_id
_entity_poly.type
_entity_poly.pdbx_seq_one_letter_code
_entity_poly.pdbx_strand_id
1 'polypeptide(L)'
;MRFMLVNQEHPGHGGVCRACARPLGASYVRHVSKQERYCDYGCYRQQTAMDMLWPGSSLETIAALAAISSWSWMIQIGALSRALAEAYLREYDLLTTEGGDG
;
A
#
# COMPACT_ATOMS: atom_id res chain seq x y z
N MET A 1 -18.54 -4.57 14.71
CA MET A 1 -17.31 -4.51 15.55
C MET A 1 -17.72 -4.50 17.01
N ARG A 2 -16.99 -5.22 17.88
CA ARG A 2 -17.31 -5.33 19.32
C ARG A 2 -16.17 -4.74 20.14
N PHE A 3 -16.51 -3.82 21.03
CA PHE A 3 -15.60 -3.26 22.02
C PHE A 3 -16.20 -3.45 23.42
N MET A 4 -15.34 -3.37 24.43
CA MET A 4 -15.74 -3.39 25.84
C MET A 4 -15.18 -2.16 26.53
N LEU A 5 -16.01 -1.51 27.34
CA LEU A 5 -15.55 -0.48 28.27
C LEU A 5 -15.08 -1.19 29.54
N VAL A 6 -13.84 -0.94 29.92
CA VAL A 6 -13.25 -1.46 31.16
C VAL A 6 -13.17 -0.30 32.14
N ASN A 7 -13.72 -0.48 33.34
CA ASN A 7 -13.76 0.52 34.40
C ASN A 7 -13.08 -0.03 35.65
N GLN A 8 -12.28 0.81 36.31
CA GLN A 8 -11.62 0.57 37.60
C GLN A 8 -10.64 -0.61 37.65
N GLU A 9 -10.27 -1.16 36.50
CA GLU A 9 -9.22 -2.15 36.36
C GLU A 9 -7.97 -1.45 35.83
N HIS A 10 -6.95 -1.28 36.68
CA HIS A 10 -5.67 -0.79 36.19
C HIS A 10 -5.08 -1.88 35.30
N PRO A 11 -4.79 -1.60 34.01
CA PRO A 11 -4.14 -2.58 33.15
C PRO A 11 -2.81 -2.92 33.82
N GLY A 12 -2.67 -4.17 34.27
CA GLY A 12 -1.63 -4.57 35.23
C GLY A 12 -0.20 -4.20 34.83
N HIS A 13 0.06 -3.87 33.56
CA HIS A 13 1.30 -3.30 33.06
C HIS A 13 0.99 -2.07 32.20
N GLY A 14 1.25 -0.86 32.72
CA GLY A 14 1.34 0.43 32.02
C GLY A 14 0.80 0.47 30.59
N GLY A 15 -0.50 0.24 30.41
CA GLY A 15 -1.09 0.15 29.08
C GLY A 15 -1.11 1.52 28.43
N VAL A 16 -0.62 1.63 27.20
CA VAL A 16 -0.75 2.83 26.38
C VAL A 16 -1.88 2.68 25.37
N CYS A 17 -2.53 3.78 25.03
CA CYS A 17 -3.51 3.84 23.97
C CYS A 17 -2.83 3.59 22.61
N ARG A 18 -3.39 2.69 21.81
CA ARG A 18 -2.87 2.40 20.47
C ARG A 18 -2.91 3.61 19.53
N ALA A 19 -3.90 4.50 19.69
CA ALA A 19 -4.08 5.63 18.78
C ALA A 19 -3.19 6.84 19.11
N CYS A 20 -3.01 7.16 20.40
CA CYS A 20 -2.35 8.41 20.82
C CYS A 20 -1.10 8.19 21.69
N ALA A 21 -0.71 6.94 21.94
CA ALA A 21 0.42 6.54 22.78
C ALA A 21 0.39 7.07 24.24
N ARG A 22 -0.72 7.66 24.66
CA ARG A 22 -0.88 8.15 26.04
C ARG A 22 -1.14 6.99 27.01
N PRO A 23 -0.69 7.09 28.26
CA PRO A 23 -1.02 6.11 29.28
C PRO A 23 -2.54 6.03 29.49
N LEU A 24 -3.03 4.81 29.64
CA LEU A 24 -4.44 4.53 29.93
C LEU A 24 -4.73 4.82 31.40
N GLY A 25 -5.86 5.47 31.65
CA GLY A 25 -6.35 5.72 33.01
C GLY A 25 -7.12 4.51 33.57
N ALA A 26 -7.85 4.77 34.66
CA ALA A 26 -8.71 3.78 35.32
C ALA A 26 -9.92 3.33 34.45
N SER A 27 -10.21 4.02 33.36
CA SER A 27 -11.23 3.62 32.37
C SER A 27 -10.62 3.64 30.98
N TYR A 28 -10.87 2.60 30.19
CA TYR A 28 -10.41 2.49 28.82
C TYR A 28 -11.32 1.60 27.97
N VAL A 29 -11.24 1.75 26.66
CA VAL A 29 -11.95 0.92 25.68
C VAL A 29 -11.03 -0.18 25.17
N ARG A 30 -11.51 -1.43 25.11
CA ARG A 30 -10.77 -2.58 24.59
C ARG A 30 -11.45 -3.14 23.34
N HIS A 31 -10.69 -3.35 22.27
CA HIS A 31 -11.14 -4.07 21.09
C HIS A 31 -11.13 -5.58 21.38
N VAL A 32 -12.29 -6.23 21.31
CA VAL A 32 -12.46 -7.62 21.78
C VAL A 32 -11.57 -8.60 21.00
N SER A 33 -11.53 -8.49 19.67
CA SER A 33 -10.81 -9.46 18.83
C SER A 33 -9.30 -9.27 18.79
N LYS A 34 -8.81 -8.03 18.92
CA LYS A 34 -7.39 -7.66 18.77
C LYS A 34 -6.70 -7.47 20.12
N GLN A 35 -7.47 -7.49 21.21
CA GLN A 35 -7.06 -7.12 22.56
C GLN A 35 -6.41 -5.72 22.68
N GLU A 36 -6.55 -4.88 21.66
CA GLU A 36 -6.03 -3.51 21.65
C GLU A 36 -6.81 -2.62 22.61
N ARG A 37 -6.15 -1.57 23.11
CA ARG A 37 -6.68 -0.70 24.16
C ARG A 37 -6.61 0.76 23.72
N TYR A 38 -7.62 1.53 24.10
CA TYR A 38 -7.87 2.90 23.68
C TYR A 38 -8.32 3.75 24.88
N CYS A 39 -7.91 5.02 24.95
CA CYS A 39 -8.33 5.93 26.02
C CYS A 39 -9.87 6.06 26.08
N ASP A 40 -10.49 6.19 24.91
CA ASP A 40 -11.92 6.44 24.77
C ASP A 40 -12.45 5.89 23.44
N TYR A 41 -13.76 6.07 23.23
CA TYR A 41 -14.42 5.69 22.00
C TYR A 41 -13.97 6.52 20.78
N GLY A 42 -13.52 7.77 20.98
CA GLY A 42 -13.02 8.63 19.90
C GLY A 42 -11.73 8.08 19.29
N CYS A 43 -10.75 7.74 20.13
CA CYS A 43 -9.51 7.07 19.74
C CYS A 43 -9.78 5.73 19.07
N TYR A 44 -10.72 4.95 19.62
CA TYR A 44 -11.16 3.68 19.02
C TYR A 44 -11.74 3.89 17.61
N ARG A 45 -12.66 4.85 17.45
CA ARG A 45 -13.33 5.16 16.17
C ARG A 45 -12.32 5.68 15.14
N GLN A 46 -11.43 6.57 15.55
CA GLN A 46 -10.39 7.12 14.67
C GLN A 46 -9.44 6.02 14.17
N GLN A 47 -8.95 5.16 15.06
CA GLN A 47 -8.09 4.05 14.66
C GLN A 47 -8.83 3.07 13.75
N THR A 48 -10.08 2.76 14.07
CA THR A 48 -10.93 1.91 13.22
C THR A 48 -11.12 2.50 11.82
N ALA A 49 -11.31 3.82 11.72
CA ALA A 49 -11.42 4.50 10.44
C ALA A 49 -10.10 4.49 9.66
N MET A 50 -8.96 4.67 10.35
CA MET A 50 -7.63 4.57 9.74
C MET A 50 -7.35 3.14 9.23
N ASP A 51 -7.70 2.12 10.01
CA ASP A 51 -7.59 0.71 9.61
C ASP A 51 -8.48 0.37 8.40
N MET A 52 -9.61 1.08 8.21
CA MET A 52 -10.45 0.93 7.01
C MET A 52 -9.87 1.65 5.79
N LEU A 53 -9.28 2.82 6.00
CA LEU A 53 -8.65 3.60 4.93
C LEU A 53 -7.41 2.89 4.42
N TRP A 54 -6.59 2.35 5.32
CA TRP A 54 -5.43 1.52 5.04
C TRP A 54 -5.59 0.18 5.75
N PRO A 55 -6.26 -0.80 5.10
CA PRO A 55 -6.25 -2.16 5.58
C PRO A 55 -4.79 -2.57 5.75
N GLY A 56 -4.44 -3.10 6.92
CA GLY A 56 -3.06 -3.45 7.29
C GLY A 56 -2.37 -4.47 6.36
N SER A 57 -2.94 -4.82 5.21
CA SER A 57 -2.26 -5.49 4.10
C SER A 57 -1.53 -4.49 3.20
N SER A 58 -0.74 -3.61 3.82
CA SER A 58 0.22 -2.76 3.11
C SER A 58 1.08 -3.60 2.14
N LEU A 59 1.44 -4.83 2.51
CA LEU A 59 2.15 -5.77 1.66
C LEU A 59 1.37 -6.21 0.42
N GLU A 60 0.07 -6.52 0.54
CA GLU A 60 -0.75 -6.90 -0.63
C GLU A 60 -0.95 -5.71 -1.56
N THR A 61 -1.16 -4.52 -0.99
CA THR A 61 -1.28 -3.28 -1.75
C THR A 61 0.01 -2.94 -2.49
N ILE A 62 1.16 -3.06 -1.80
CA ILE A 62 2.50 -2.88 -2.41
C ILE A 62 2.74 -3.93 -3.50
N ALA A 63 2.39 -5.20 -3.26
CA ALA A 63 2.54 -6.27 -4.24
C ALA A 63 1.67 -6.03 -5.48
N ALA A 64 0.42 -5.59 -5.31
CA ALA A 64 -0.48 -5.24 -6.41
C ALA A 64 0.07 -4.06 -7.23
N LEU A 65 0.55 -3.00 -6.57
CA LEU A 65 1.16 -1.85 -7.25
C LEU A 65 2.44 -2.25 -7.99
N ALA A 66 3.29 -3.08 -7.38
CA ALA A 66 4.49 -3.60 -8.02
C ALA A 66 4.15 -4.43 -9.27
N ALA A 67 3.14 -5.30 -9.19
CA ALA A 67 2.65 -6.04 -10.33
C ALA A 67 2.13 -5.11 -11.44
N ILE A 68 1.25 -4.15 -11.14
CA ILE A 68 0.73 -3.20 -12.15
C ILE A 68 1.88 -2.45 -12.85
N SER A 69 2.88 -2.01 -12.08
CA SER A 69 4.04 -1.30 -12.61
C SER A 69 4.91 -2.17 -13.52
N SER A 70 5.12 -3.45 -13.19
CA SER A 70 5.98 -4.34 -13.97
C SER A 70 5.34 -4.66 -15.33
N TRP A 71 4.03 -4.87 -15.36
CA TRP A 71 3.29 -5.10 -16.61
C TRP A 71 3.30 -3.86 -17.50
N SER A 72 3.10 -2.68 -16.92
CA SER A 72 3.18 -1.40 -17.65
C SER A 72 4.57 -1.20 -18.26
N TRP A 73 5.63 -1.54 -17.52
CA TRP A 73 7.00 -1.46 -18.01
C TRP A 73 7.27 -2.42 -19.18
N MET A 74 6.82 -3.68 -19.09
CA MET A 74 6.98 -4.66 -20.17
C MET A 74 6.30 -4.22 -21.46
N ILE A 75 5.10 -3.63 -21.38
CA ILE A 75 4.37 -3.12 -22.55
C ILE A 75 5.14 -1.97 -23.19
N GLN A 76 5.63 -1.02 -22.39
CA GLN A 76 6.38 0.15 -22.89
C GLN A 76 7.69 -0.27 -23.59
N ILE A 77 8.46 -1.18 -22.99
CA ILE A 77 9.71 -1.69 -23.60
C ILE A 77 9.42 -2.45 -24.90
N GLY A 78 8.35 -3.25 -24.94
CA GLY A 78 7.95 -3.95 -26.16
C GLY A 78 7.52 -3.01 -27.29
N ALA A 79 6.86 -1.89 -26.96
CA ALA A 79 6.52 -0.87 -27.94
C ALA A 79 7.77 -0.14 -28.45
N LEU A 80 8.69 0.23 -27.54
CA LEU A 80 9.96 0.88 -27.90
C LEU A 80 10.84 -0.01 -28.79
N SER A 81 10.95 -1.31 -28.49
CA SER A 81 11.78 -2.22 -29.27
C SER A 81 11.26 -2.39 -30.70
N ARG A 82 9.93 -2.48 -30.89
CA ARG A 82 9.33 -2.52 -32.24
C ARG A 82 9.58 -1.23 -33.00
N ALA A 83 9.37 -0.07 -32.37
CA ALA A 83 9.60 1.21 -33.02
C ALA A 83 11.08 1.37 -33.48
N LEU A 84 12.02 0.94 -32.64
CA LEU A 84 13.45 0.94 -33.00
C LEU A 84 13.78 -0.04 -34.13
N ALA A 85 13.19 -1.24 -34.12
CA ALA A 85 13.40 -2.22 -35.18
C ALA A 85 12.84 -1.73 -36.54
N GLU A 86 11.65 -1.11 -36.52
CA GLU A 86 11.05 -0.52 -37.72
C GLU A 86 11.87 0.66 -38.25
N ALA A 87 12.40 1.51 -37.37
CA ALA A 87 13.28 2.61 -37.75
C ALA A 87 14.59 2.10 -38.37
N TYR A 88 15.23 1.11 -37.74
CA TYR A 88 16.46 0.49 -38.23
C TYR A 88 16.26 -0.17 -39.61
N LEU A 89 15.15 -0.89 -39.81
CA LEU A 89 14.86 -1.50 -41.11
C LEU A 89 14.60 -0.46 -42.20
N ARG A 90 13.88 0.64 -41.90
CA ARG A 90 13.67 1.73 -42.86
C ARG A 90 15.00 2.39 -43.27
N GLU A 91 15.88 2.62 -42.31
CA GLU A 91 17.20 3.20 -42.57
C GLU A 91 18.06 2.25 -43.42
N TYR A 92 18.06 0.96 -43.10
CA TYR A 92 18.76 -0.05 -43.87
C TYR A 92 18.26 -0.15 -45.33
N ASP A 93 16.94 -0.14 -45.54
CA ASP A 93 16.32 -0.23 -46.86
C ASP A 93 16.69 0.98 -47.75
N LEU A 94 16.71 2.19 -47.17
CA LEU A 94 17.20 3.40 -47.83
C LEU A 94 18.67 3.28 -48.24
N LEU A 95 19.53 2.79 -47.34
CA LEU A 95 20.96 2.61 -47.64
C LEU A 95 21.20 1.54 -48.72
N THR A 96 20.40 0.47 -48.79
CA THR A 96 20.51 -0.54 -49.85
C THR A 96 19.96 -0.08 -51.21
N THR A 97 19.00 0.83 -51.23
CA THR A 97 18.42 1.34 -52.48
C THR A 97 19.25 2.47 -53.11
N GLU A 98 20.00 3.23 -52.30
CA GLU A 98 20.92 4.29 -52.77
C GLU A 98 22.23 3.76 -53.39
N GLY A 99 22.60 2.50 -53.13
CA GLY A 99 23.83 1.88 -53.66
C GLY A 99 23.67 1.16 -55.02
N GLY A 100 22.48 1.23 -55.65
CA GLY A 100 22.10 0.44 -56.82
C GLY A 100 22.17 1.14 -58.18
N ASP A 101 22.75 2.34 -58.27
CA ASP A 101 22.89 3.09 -59.54
C ASP A 101 24.39 3.10 -59.93
N GLY A 102 24.82 2.04 -60.62
CA GLY A 102 26.19 1.85 -61.12
C GLY A 102 26.21 0.96 -62.35
#